data_AF-A0AAN8WKI7-F1
#
_entry.id   AF-A0AAN8WKI7-F1
#
_cell.length_a   1.000
_cell.length_b   1.000
_cell.length_c   1.000
_cell.angle_alpha   90.00
_cell.angle_beta   90.00
_cell.angle_gamma   90.00
#
_symmetry.space_group_name_H-M   'P 1'
#
loop_
_entity.id
_entity.type
_entity.pdbx_description
1 polymer ?
#
loop_
_entity_poly.entity_id
_entity_poly.type
_entity_poly.pdbx_seq_one_letter_code
_entity_poly.pdbx_strand_id
1 'polypeptide(L)'
;MYMNNHTPKILLISRLSCERAGTRFMVRGVNDGGHVANFVETEQLIFIDSMDDLILSYIQIRGTVPLFWEQPGLNVGSHKVKMSREPEVSVQAFQKHMKFLRERYGQQVVINLLGTGVTGRSQGEAALSHIFQIQHINCPWSKDSAHIVFDFHQECKGGGSELLEKKLKPRIDEYIRNFGYFCLRNGQIQSLQRGTMRSNCLDCLDRTNRVQSFLGLDTLMKMMEYIGVANNGVIVQRFTAKLEEMWKDNGNRISQIYAGTGALQGSKLIDGARSAARTIQNNLLDSSKQESIDILLHGNLLNNYLAALSRSLLPTSYLYGNV
;
A
#
# COMPACT_ATOMS: atom_id res chain seq x y z
N MET A 1 -26.17 2.63 -9.04
CA MET A 1 -27.00 2.69 -7.82
C MET A 1 -27.95 3.86 -7.96
N TYR A 2 -29.11 3.84 -7.28
CA TYR A 2 -30.03 4.98 -7.28
C TYR A 2 -29.82 5.83 -6.01
N MET A 3 -29.75 7.14 -6.19
CA MET A 3 -29.59 8.14 -5.14
C MET A 3 -30.51 9.31 -5.46
N ASN A 4 -31.71 9.35 -4.86
CA ASN A 4 -32.78 10.27 -5.25
C ASN A 4 -33.05 10.17 -6.77
N ASN A 5 -32.90 11.28 -7.50
CA ASN A 5 -33.08 11.35 -8.96
C ASN A 5 -31.77 11.13 -9.75
N HIS A 6 -30.69 10.75 -9.07
CA HIS A 6 -29.38 10.56 -9.66
C HIS A 6 -28.98 9.09 -9.72
N THR A 7 -28.17 8.74 -10.72
CA THR A 7 -27.58 7.40 -10.89
C THR A 7 -26.05 7.45 -10.75
N PRO A 8 -25.53 7.56 -9.52
CA PRO A 8 -24.10 7.59 -9.26
C PRO A 8 -23.41 6.30 -9.70
N LYS A 9 -22.21 6.47 -10.27
CA LYS A 9 -21.25 5.41 -10.59
C LYS A 9 -20.10 5.46 -9.59
N ILE A 10 -19.79 4.32 -8.97
CA ILE A 10 -18.67 4.19 -8.03
C ILE A 10 -17.62 3.32 -8.69
N LEU A 11 -16.37 3.77 -8.67
CA LEU A 11 -15.23 3.01 -9.18
C LEU A 11 -14.16 2.90 -8.09
N LEU A 12 -13.46 1.76 -8.07
CA LEU A 12 -12.28 1.54 -7.25
C LEU A 12 -11.20 0.96 -8.17
N ILE A 13 -10.12 1.71 -8.36
CA ILE A 13 -9.06 1.38 -9.30
C ILE A 13 -7.76 1.27 -8.53
N SER A 14 -7.05 0.14 -8.67
CA SER A 14 -5.71 -0.03 -8.13
C SER A 14 -4.69 -0.25 -9.23
N ARG A 15 -3.62 0.55 -9.22
CA ARG A 15 -2.51 0.53 -10.18
C ARG A 15 -1.24 0.07 -9.47
N LEU A 16 -0.71 -1.09 -9.87
CA LEU A 16 0.54 -1.64 -9.36
C LEU A 16 1.71 -1.12 -10.20
N SER A 17 2.75 -0.60 -9.54
CA SER A 17 3.96 -0.13 -10.22
C SER A 17 4.79 -1.27 -10.80
N CYS A 18 5.32 -1.05 -12.00
CA CYS A 18 6.27 -1.95 -12.66
C CYS A 18 7.74 -1.69 -12.29
N GLU A 19 8.07 -0.55 -11.66
CA GLU A 19 9.44 -0.08 -11.39
C GLU A 19 10.25 -0.99 -10.44
N ARG A 20 9.53 -1.76 -9.60
CA ARG A 20 10.09 -2.79 -8.73
C ARG A 20 9.09 -3.93 -8.57
N ALA A 21 8.60 -4.42 -9.70
CA ALA A 21 7.68 -5.55 -9.73
C ALA A 21 8.41 -6.85 -9.36
N GLY A 22 7.73 -7.70 -8.60
CA GLY A 22 8.21 -9.04 -8.33
C GLY A 22 7.37 -9.76 -7.32
N THR A 23 7.69 -11.04 -7.13
CA THR A 23 6.93 -11.93 -6.27
C THR A 23 7.28 -11.75 -4.79
N ARG A 24 6.47 -12.39 -3.95
CA ARG A 24 6.45 -12.13 -2.51
C ARG A 24 7.76 -12.36 -1.78
N PHE A 25 8.57 -13.32 -2.19
CA PHE A 25 9.84 -13.58 -1.51
C PHE A 25 11.07 -13.12 -2.31
N MET A 26 10.90 -12.76 -3.58
CA MET A 26 11.99 -12.34 -4.46
C MET A 26 12.26 -10.84 -4.39
N VAL A 27 11.21 -10.01 -4.33
CA VAL A 27 11.37 -8.56 -4.43
C VAL A 27 10.76 -7.85 -3.21
N ARG A 28 11.63 -7.33 -2.36
CA ARG A 28 11.29 -6.56 -1.15
C ARG A 28 12.14 -5.30 -1.06
N GLY A 29 11.74 -4.40 -0.16
CA GLY A 29 12.42 -3.14 0.05
C GLY A 29 12.42 -2.20 -1.15
N VAL A 30 13.37 -1.28 -1.13
CA VAL A 30 13.60 -0.25 -2.15
C VAL A 30 14.73 -0.64 -3.12
N ASN A 31 14.73 -0.11 -4.34
CA ASN A 31 15.90 -0.12 -5.23
C ASN A 31 16.71 1.19 -5.11
N ASP A 32 17.86 1.26 -5.78
CA ASP A 32 18.72 2.45 -5.80
C ASP A 32 18.05 3.69 -6.45
N GLY A 33 16.99 3.49 -7.22
CA GLY A 33 16.14 4.54 -7.78
C GLY A 33 15.12 5.13 -6.79
N GLY A 34 14.92 4.51 -5.63
CA GLY A 34 13.88 4.92 -4.67
C GLY A 34 12.51 4.30 -4.94
N HIS A 35 12.41 3.33 -5.85
CA HIS A 35 11.17 2.60 -6.11
C HIS A 35 11.05 1.42 -5.15
N VAL A 36 9.88 1.30 -4.51
CA VAL A 36 9.59 0.25 -3.54
C VAL A 36 8.81 -0.88 -4.18
N ALA A 37 9.05 -2.11 -3.73
CA ALA A 37 8.25 -3.25 -4.14
C ALA A 37 6.77 -3.08 -3.72
N ASN A 38 5.86 -3.63 -4.51
CA ASN A 38 4.40 -3.57 -4.29
C ASN A 38 3.85 -2.17 -4.09
N PHE A 39 4.45 -1.19 -4.77
CA PHE A 39 3.87 0.14 -4.77
C PHE A 39 2.53 0.12 -5.52
N VAL A 40 1.44 0.38 -4.81
CA VAL A 40 0.09 0.41 -5.37
C VAL A 40 -0.54 1.75 -5.03
N GLU A 41 -1.03 2.42 -6.08
CA GLU A 41 -1.92 3.57 -5.98
C GLU A 41 -3.36 3.07 -6.10
N THR A 42 -4.20 3.40 -5.14
CA THR A 42 -5.62 3.04 -5.15
C THR A 42 -6.46 4.31 -5.14
N GLU A 43 -7.35 4.41 -6.13
CA GLU A 43 -8.24 5.54 -6.34
C GLU A 43 -9.69 5.08 -6.22
N GLN A 44 -10.45 5.76 -5.37
CA GLN A 44 -11.91 5.63 -5.28
C GLN A 44 -12.55 6.85 -5.95
N LEU A 45 -13.51 6.60 -6.84
CA LEU A 45 -14.19 7.63 -7.62
C LEU A 45 -15.70 7.53 -7.43
N ILE A 46 -16.37 8.67 -7.32
CA ILE A 46 -17.82 8.78 -7.49
C ILE A 46 -18.07 9.75 -8.64
N PHE A 47 -18.82 9.30 -9.63
CA PHE A 47 -19.21 10.10 -10.78
C PHE A 47 -20.73 10.18 -10.91
N ILE A 48 -21.25 11.39 -11.08
CA ILE A 48 -22.69 11.68 -11.13
C ILE A 48 -23.00 12.64 -12.28
N ASP A 49 -23.22 12.10 -13.48
CA ASP A 49 -23.56 12.86 -14.70
C ASP A 49 -24.71 13.87 -14.44
N SER A 50 -25.80 13.37 -13.85
CA SER A 50 -27.04 14.14 -13.57
C SER A 50 -26.92 15.21 -12.49
N MET A 51 -25.75 15.36 -11.85
CA MET A 51 -25.49 16.38 -10.85
C MET A 51 -24.30 17.19 -11.33
N ASP A 52 -24.50 18.02 -12.36
CA ASP A 52 -23.48 18.94 -12.86
C ASP A 52 -22.16 18.24 -13.24
N ASP A 53 -22.24 17.04 -13.84
CA ASP A 53 -21.07 16.20 -14.15
C ASP A 53 -20.08 16.06 -12.96
N LEU A 54 -20.62 15.93 -11.74
CA LEU A 54 -19.83 15.87 -10.51
C LEU A 54 -18.90 14.64 -10.50
N ILE A 55 -17.61 14.90 -10.32
CA ILE A 55 -16.57 13.88 -10.09
C ILE A 55 -15.91 14.13 -8.74
N LEU A 56 -15.95 13.12 -7.88
CA LEU A 56 -15.20 13.07 -6.63
C LEU A 56 -14.15 11.96 -6.72
N SER A 57 -12.88 12.26 -6.45
CA SER A 57 -11.79 11.26 -6.45
C SER A 57 -10.96 11.33 -5.17
N TYR A 58 -10.69 10.17 -4.58
CA TYR A 58 -9.79 10.02 -3.44
C TYR A 58 -8.71 8.98 -3.73
N ILE A 59 -7.45 9.40 -3.60
CA ILE A 59 -6.28 8.55 -3.81
C ILE A 59 -5.62 8.22 -2.46
N GLN A 60 -5.19 6.97 -2.32
CA GLN A 60 -4.32 6.53 -1.25
C GLN A 60 -3.32 5.52 -1.76
N ILE A 61 -2.17 5.42 -1.10
CA ILE A 61 -1.06 4.63 -1.61
C ILE A 61 -0.62 3.58 -0.59
N ARG A 62 -0.03 2.51 -1.08
CA ARG A 62 0.67 1.52 -0.26
C ARG A 62 1.93 1.06 -0.94
N GLY A 63 2.86 0.54 -0.15
CA GLY A 63 4.10 -0.02 -0.65
C GLY A 63 4.93 -0.58 0.48
N THR A 64 5.91 -1.41 0.14
CA THR A 64 6.81 -1.97 1.15
C THR A 64 7.63 -0.89 1.86
N VAL A 65 8.33 -1.28 2.94
CA VAL A 65 9.20 -0.37 3.68
C VAL A 65 10.35 0.10 2.75
N PRO A 66 10.59 1.42 2.63
CA PRO A 66 11.55 1.98 1.67
C PRO A 66 13.00 1.89 2.16
N LEU A 67 13.42 0.67 2.52
CA LEU A 67 14.76 0.34 2.98
C LEU A 67 15.30 -0.86 2.19
N PHE A 68 16.61 -1.07 2.22
CA PHE A 68 17.21 -2.29 1.65
C PHE A 68 17.04 -3.46 2.61
N TRP A 69 16.03 -4.29 2.36
CA TRP A 69 15.76 -5.47 3.19
C TRP A 69 15.20 -6.63 2.37
N GLU A 70 15.41 -7.82 2.91
CA GLU A 70 15.02 -9.10 2.34
C GLU A 70 14.43 -10.02 3.41
N GLN A 71 13.77 -11.06 2.95
CA GLN A 71 13.23 -12.11 3.80
C GLN A 71 13.53 -13.45 3.13
N PRO A 72 14.77 -13.95 3.24
CA PRO A 72 15.19 -15.17 2.54
C PRO A 72 14.30 -16.35 2.97
N GLY A 73 13.78 -17.09 1.99
CA GLY A 73 13.03 -18.32 2.21
C GLY A 73 13.91 -19.54 1.94
N LEU A 74 13.99 -20.47 2.91
CA LEU A 74 14.16 -21.94 2.73
C LEU A 74 14.45 -22.71 4.03
N ASN A 75 14.76 -22.07 5.16
CA ASN A 75 14.99 -22.79 6.41
C ASN A 75 13.76 -22.76 7.33
N VAL A 76 13.16 -23.93 7.52
CA VAL A 76 12.08 -24.21 8.46
C VAL A 76 12.38 -23.56 9.82
N GLY A 77 11.62 -22.53 10.18
CA GLY A 77 11.67 -21.92 11.51
C GLY A 77 12.15 -20.47 11.62
N SER A 78 12.67 -19.82 10.56
CA SER A 78 13.03 -18.40 10.66
C SER A 78 12.83 -17.59 9.37
N HIS A 79 11.58 -17.21 9.11
CA HIS A 79 11.22 -16.14 8.17
C HIS A 79 11.61 -14.76 8.75
N LYS A 80 12.88 -14.55 9.08
CA LYS A 80 13.36 -13.33 9.73
C LYS A 80 13.64 -12.27 8.66
N VAL A 81 13.14 -11.07 8.92
CA VAL A 81 13.52 -9.87 8.18
C VAL A 81 15.00 -9.62 8.39
N LYS A 82 15.72 -9.38 7.30
CA LYS A 82 17.15 -9.04 7.32
C LYS A 82 17.38 -7.81 6.45
N MET A 83 18.24 -6.91 6.91
CA MET A 83 18.72 -5.82 6.07
C MET A 83 19.66 -6.40 5.00
N SER A 84 19.40 -6.12 3.73
CA SER A 84 20.24 -6.61 2.63
C SER A 84 21.46 -5.72 2.38
N ARG A 85 21.43 -4.49 2.90
CA ARG A 85 22.54 -3.54 2.93
C ARG A 85 22.54 -2.79 4.25
N GLU A 86 23.65 -2.15 4.58
CA GLU A 86 23.74 -1.30 5.77
C GLU A 86 22.67 -0.19 5.76
N PRO A 87 22.05 0.13 6.91
CA PRO A 87 20.99 1.14 7.00
C PRO A 87 21.38 2.50 6.42
N GLU A 88 22.63 2.91 6.56
CA GLU A 88 23.18 4.18 6.08
C GLU A 88 23.12 4.27 4.55
N VAL A 89 23.25 3.14 3.85
CA VAL A 89 23.13 3.07 2.39
C VAL A 89 21.69 3.31 1.94
N SER A 90 20.70 3.01 2.81
CA SER A 90 19.29 3.25 2.51
C SER A 90 18.91 4.73 2.49
N VAL A 91 19.71 5.63 3.08
CA VAL A 91 19.38 7.06 3.21
C VAL A 91 19.06 7.69 1.85
N GLN A 92 19.90 7.47 0.84
CA GLN A 92 19.70 8.07 -0.48
C GLN A 92 18.46 7.52 -1.19
N ALA A 93 18.28 6.19 -1.18
CA ALA A 93 17.11 5.56 -1.79
C ALA A 93 15.81 5.96 -1.07
N PHE A 94 15.85 6.07 0.25
CA PHE A 94 14.76 6.56 1.08
C PHE A 94 14.36 7.99 0.72
N GLN A 95 15.33 8.89 0.61
CA GLN A 95 15.09 10.27 0.23
C GLN A 95 14.52 10.37 -1.20
N LYS A 96 15.06 9.61 -2.16
CA LYS A 96 14.47 9.54 -3.52
C LYS A 96 13.01 9.07 -3.46
N HIS A 97 12.70 8.05 -2.66
CA HIS A 97 11.34 7.58 -2.47
C HIS A 97 10.42 8.68 -1.92
N MET A 98 10.82 9.33 -0.82
CA MET A 98 10.00 10.38 -0.20
C MET A 98 9.83 11.61 -1.09
N LYS A 99 10.85 11.95 -1.88
CA LYS A 99 10.77 13.01 -2.90
C LYS A 99 9.75 12.65 -3.97
N PHE A 100 9.83 11.44 -4.55
CA PHE A 100 8.86 10.93 -5.53
C PHE A 100 7.43 11.01 -4.99
N LEU A 101 7.21 10.56 -3.75
CA LEU A 101 5.88 10.62 -3.15
C LEU A 101 5.35 12.05 -3.02
N ARG A 102 6.21 12.96 -2.59
CA ARG A 102 5.86 14.37 -2.40
C ARG A 102 5.51 15.06 -3.72
N GLU A 103 6.34 14.86 -4.74
CA GLU A 103 6.15 15.48 -6.05
C GLU A 103 4.90 14.96 -6.75
N ARG A 104 4.56 13.68 -6.56
CA ARG A 104 3.43 13.05 -7.25
C ARG A 104 2.12 13.12 -6.47
N TYR A 105 2.17 13.05 -5.13
CA TYR A 105 0.99 12.87 -4.28
C TYR A 105 0.83 13.94 -3.19
N GLY A 106 1.72 14.94 -3.14
CA GLY A 106 1.67 16.00 -2.14
C GLY A 106 2.14 15.54 -0.75
N GLN A 107 1.55 16.09 0.30
CA GLN A 107 1.92 15.76 1.69
C GLN A 107 1.70 14.28 2.01
N GLN A 108 2.54 13.69 2.88
CA GLN A 108 2.53 12.25 3.12
C GLN A 108 2.32 11.92 4.60
N VAL A 109 1.34 11.10 4.91
CA VAL A 109 1.24 10.45 6.22
C VAL A 109 1.56 8.97 6.06
N VAL A 110 2.62 8.52 6.72
CA VAL A 110 3.02 7.11 6.75
C VAL A 110 2.28 6.41 7.89
N ILE A 111 1.47 5.40 7.56
CA ILE A 111 0.83 4.49 8.51
C ILE A 111 1.60 3.17 8.49
N ASN A 112 2.44 2.98 9.49
CA ASN A 112 3.34 1.84 9.61
C ASN A 112 2.72 0.74 10.47
N LEU A 113 2.29 -0.34 9.80
CA LEU A 113 1.54 -1.45 10.40
C LEU A 113 2.41 -2.61 10.91
N LEU A 114 3.73 -2.38 10.99
CA LEU A 114 4.69 -3.38 11.46
C LEU A 114 4.53 -3.66 12.96
N GLY A 115 4.76 -4.90 13.34
CA GLY A 115 4.82 -5.34 14.72
C GLY A 115 5.93 -4.62 15.49
N THR A 116 5.66 -4.25 16.75
CA THR A 116 6.62 -3.60 17.66
C THR A 116 7.19 -4.56 18.70
N GLY A 117 6.77 -5.83 18.68
CA GLY A 117 7.28 -6.85 19.60
C GLY A 117 8.76 -7.13 19.38
N VAL A 118 9.60 -6.79 20.37
CA VAL A 118 11.06 -6.96 20.32
C VAL A 118 11.53 -8.40 20.56
N THR A 119 10.61 -9.31 20.91
CA THR A 119 10.88 -10.74 21.11
C THR A 119 10.02 -11.60 20.18
N GLY A 120 10.47 -12.82 19.91
CA GLY A 120 9.71 -13.81 19.15
C GLY A 120 9.54 -13.45 17.66
N ARG A 121 8.36 -13.77 17.09
CA ARG A 121 8.11 -13.69 15.64
C ARG A 121 8.07 -12.26 15.09
N SER A 122 7.80 -11.26 15.93
CA SER A 122 7.69 -9.85 15.52
C SER A 122 9.01 -9.09 15.55
N GLN A 123 10.10 -9.69 16.07
CA GLN A 123 11.39 -9.02 16.24
C GLN A 123 11.92 -8.40 14.94
N GLY A 124 11.76 -9.10 13.81
CA GLY A 124 12.19 -8.60 12.50
C GLY A 124 11.36 -7.41 12.01
N GLU A 125 10.04 -7.43 12.24
CA GLU A 125 9.16 -6.28 11.94
C GLU A 125 9.51 -5.09 12.83
N ALA A 126 9.81 -5.32 14.12
CA ALA A 126 10.17 -4.27 15.06
C ALA A 126 11.49 -3.59 14.68
N ALA A 127 12.52 -4.36 14.34
CA ALA A 127 13.81 -3.84 13.88
C ALA A 127 13.66 -3.01 12.59
N LEU A 128 12.90 -3.52 11.61
CA LEU A 128 12.64 -2.81 10.36
C LEU A 128 11.85 -1.52 10.59
N SER A 129 10.84 -1.56 11.47
CA SER A 129 10.04 -0.41 11.88
C SER A 129 10.89 0.66 12.55
N HIS A 130 11.84 0.26 13.40
CA HIS A 130 12.75 1.17 14.09
C HIS A 130 13.69 1.88 13.11
N ILE A 131 14.33 1.15 12.19
CA ILE A 131 15.20 1.75 11.17
C ILE A 131 14.40 2.68 10.26
N PHE A 132 13.17 2.30 9.90
CA PHE A 132 12.31 3.14 9.08
C PHE A 132 11.99 4.48 9.76
N GLN A 133 11.70 4.46 11.06
CA GLN A 133 11.50 5.71 11.83
C GLN A 133 12.75 6.59 11.86
N ILE A 134 13.94 6.00 12.07
CA ILE A 134 15.20 6.75 12.05
C ILE A 134 15.42 7.42 10.68
N GLN A 135 15.25 6.68 9.59
CA GLN A 135 15.43 7.21 8.24
C GLN A 135 14.37 8.27 7.90
N HIS A 136 13.14 8.09 8.40
CA HIS A 136 12.08 9.08 8.26
C HIS A 136 12.41 10.38 9.00
N ILE A 137 12.81 10.33 10.28
CA ILE A 137 13.15 11.52 11.09
C ILE A 137 14.31 12.32 10.47
N ASN A 138 15.33 11.61 9.98
CA ASN A 138 16.52 12.21 9.36
C ASN A 138 16.28 12.71 7.93
N CYS A 139 15.09 12.46 7.36
CA CYS A 139 14.73 12.94 6.05
C CYS A 139 14.43 14.45 6.10
N PRO A 140 14.87 15.27 5.13
CA PRO A 140 14.60 16.71 5.09
C PRO A 140 13.10 17.07 5.17
N TRP A 141 12.25 16.12 4.82
CA TRP A 141 10.80 16.27 4.68
C TRP A 141 10.00 15.73 5.86
N SER A 142 10.68 15.29 6.93
CA SER A 142 10.06 14.66 8.10
C SER A 142 9.06 15.58 8.82
N LYS A 143 9.32 16.89 8.83
CA LYS A 143 8.44 17.89 9.46
C LYS A 143 7.05 17.98 8.83
N ASP A 144 6.95 17.75 7.52
CA ASP A 144 5.67 17.82 6.77
C ASP A 144 5.08 16.44 6.50
N SER A 145 5.65 15.38 7.10
CA SER A 145 5.24 14.01 6.86
C SER A 145 5.14 13.25 8.17
N ALA A 146 3.93 12.97 8.64
CA ALA A 146 3.78 12.21 9.88
C ALA A 146 4.13 10.73 9.69
N HIS A 147 4.78 10.13 10.69
CA HIS A 147 5.03 8.68 10.74
C HIS A 147 4.31 8.06 11.93
N ILE A 148 3.19 7.41 11.66
CA ILE A 148 2.32 6.80 12.66
C ILE A 148 2.65 5.32 12.75
N VAL A 149 3.27 4.93 13.86
CA VAL A 149 3.46 3.52 14.21
C VAL A 149 2.15 3.01 14.80
N PHE A 150 1.58 2.00 14.16
CA PHE A 150 0.33 1.37 14.57
C PHE A 150 0.51 -0.15 14.48
N ASP A 151 0.95 -0.79 15.57
CA ASP A 151 1.16 -2.25 15.57
C ASP A 151 -0.18 -2.95 15.35
N PHE A 152 -0.46 -3.35 14.11
CA PHE A 152 -1.75 -3.92 13.76
C PHE A 152 -2.06 -5.21 14.52
N HIS A 153 -1.04 -6.00 14.89
CA HIS A 153 -1.24 -7.24 15.64
C HIS A 153 -1.71 -6.98 17.08
N GLN A 154 -1.21 -5.91 17.70
CA GLN A 154 -1.58 -5.54 19.06
C GLN A 154 -2.83 -4.65 19.08
N GLU A 155 -2.86 -3.63 18.22
CA GLU A 155 -3.88 -2.60 18.25
C GLU A 155 -5.24 -3.11 17.73
N CYS A 156 -5.24 -4.05 16.78
CA CYS A 156 -6.45 -4.69 16.23
C CYS A 156 -6.69 -6.13 16.74
N LYS A 157 -6.03 -6.55 17.83
CA LYS A 157 -6.22 -7.90 18.38
C LYS A 157 -7.66 -8.12 18.82
N GLY A 158 -8.31 -9.15 18.28
CA GLY A 158 -9.65 -9.57 18.72
C GLY A 158 -10.80 -8.64 18.32
N GLY A 159 -10.57 -7.65 17.44
CA GLY A 159 -11.62 -6.73 16.99
C GLY A 159 -11.60 -6.43 15.49
N GLY A 160 -12.70 -5.81 15.05
CA GLY A 160 -12.94 -5.44 13.65
C GLY A 160 -12.52 -3.99 13.32
N SER A 161 -13.25 -3.39 12.39
CA SER A 161 -13.08 -1.98 11.97
C SER A 161 -13.23 -0.98 13.12
N GLU A 162 -14.01 -1.31 14.15
CA GLU A 162 -14.20 -0.45 15.34
C GLU A 162 -12.90 -0.08 16.05
N LEU A 163 -11.88 -0.95 16.02
CA LEU A 163 -10.59 -0.64 16.65
C LEU A 163 -9.80 0.39 15.84
N LEU A 164 -9.98 0.43 14.51
CA LEU A 164 -9.40 1.48 13.67
C LEU A 164 -10.06 2.83 13.97
N GLU A 165 -11.39 2.84 14.13
CA GLU A 165 -12.14 4.03 14.54
C GLU A 165 -11.67 4.56 15.91
N LYS A 166 -11.51 3.68 16.90
CA LYS A 166 -11.16 4.09 18.27
C LYS A 166 -9.68 4.46 18.44
N LYS A 167 -8.76 3.79 17.74
CA LYS A 167 -7.32 3.91 18.00
C LYS A 167 -6.52 4.58 16.89
N LEU A 168 -6.87 4.33 15.62
CA LEU A 168 -6.16 4.89 14.48
C LEU A 168 -6.72 6.26 14.11
N LYS A 169 -8.05 6.39 13.94
CA LYS A 169 -8.71 7.62 13.50
C LYS A 169 -8.28 8.86 14.30
N PRO A 170 -8.23 8.85 15.64
CA PRO A 170 -7.83 10.05 16.39
C PRO A 170 -6.42 10.56 16.05
N ARG A 171 -5.53 9.67 15.56
CA ARG A 171 -4.16 10.01 15.15
C ARG A 171 -4.07 10.53 13.72
N ILE A 172 -5.08 10.27 12.87
CA ILE A 172 -5.06 10.60 11.43
C ILE A 172 -6.15 11.58 10.99
N ASP A 173 -7.17 11.83 11.80
CA ASP A 173 -8.40 12.50 11.39
C ASP A 173 -8.15 13.94 10.87
N GLU A 174 -7.24 14.67 11.53
CA GLU A 174 -6.82 15.99 11.08
C GLU A 174 -6.16 15.94 9.70
N TYR A 175 -5.28 14.96 9.46
CA TYR A 175 -4.65 14.78 8.17
C TYR A 175 -5.66 14.39 7.08
N ILE A 176 -6.65 13.54 7.38
CA ILE A 176 -7.69 13.20 6.40
C ILE A 176 -8.47 14.46 6.01
N ARG A 177 -8.83 15.32 6.98
CA ARG A 177 -9.49 16.61 6.70
C ARG A 177 -8.61 17.52 5.85
N ASN A 178 -7.33 17.68 6.22
CA ASN A 178 -6.41 18.59 5.55
C ASN A 178 -6.04 18.13 4.13
N PHE A 179 -5.96 16.81 3.89
CA PHE A 179 -5.65 16.25 2.58
C PHE A 179 -6.85 16.34 1.64
N GLY A 180 -8.06 16.16 2.16
CA GLY A 180 -9.29 16.23 1.38
C GLY A 180 -9.34 15.21 0.24
N TYR A 181 -10.14 15.55 -0.77
CA TYR A 181 -10.31 14.77 -2.00
C TYR A 181 -10.44 15.72 -3.19
N PHE A 182 -10.24 15.18 -4.39
CA PHE A 182 -10.44 15.92 -5.63
C PHE A 182 -11.95 16.07 -5.90
N CYS A 183 -12.36 17.27 -6.32
CA CYS A 183 -13.73 17.56 -6.72
C CYS A 183 -13.73 18.38 -8.02
N LEU A 184 -14.42 17.87 -9.03
CA LEU A 184 -14.73 18.58 -10.28
C LEU A 184 -16.25 18.68 -10.40
N ARG A 185 -16.76 19.85 -10.76
CA ARG A 185 -18.18 20.08 -11.02
C ARG A 185 -18.34 21.06 -12.16
N ASN A 186 -19.22 20.77 -13.11
CA ASN A 186 -19.44 21.57 -14.33
C ASN A 186 -18.13 21.89 -15.08
N GLY A 187 -17.23 20.91 -15.17
CA GLY A 187 -15.91 21.08 -15.80
C GLY A 187 -14.93 21.97 -15.03
N GLN A 188 -15.29 22.47 -13.84
CA GLN A 188 -14.44 23.31 -13.01
C GLN A 188 -13.93 22.56 -11.79
N ILE A 189 -12.63 22.68 -11.52
CA ILE A 189 -11.99 22.10 -10.34
C ILE A 189 -12.42 22.91 -9.12
N GLN A 190 -13.15 22.27 -8.21
CA GLN A 190 -13.61 22.84 -6.94
C GLN A 190 -12.58 22.63 -5.84
N SER A 191 -11.92 21.46 -5.82
CA SER A 191 -10.87 21.14 -4.85
C SER A 191 -9.87 20.13 -5.40
N LEU A 192 -8.63 20.21 -4.90
CA LEU A 192 -7.57 19.23 -5.16
C LEU A 192 -7.23 18.49 -3.86
N GLN A 193 -6.93 17.20 -3.99
CA GLN A 193 -6.35 16.45 -2.88
C GLN A 193 -4.90 16.90 -2.65
N ARG A 194 -4.56 17.26 -1.41
CA ARG A 194 -3.28 17.89 -1.05
C ARG A 194 -2.21 16.93 -0.51
N GLY A 195 -2.61 15.69 -0.22
CA GLY A 195 -1.73 14.68 0.35
C GLY A 195 -2.34 13.29 0.32
N THR A 196 -1.53 12.27 0.63
CA THR A 196 -1.96 10.87 0.65
C THR A 196 -1.57 10.16 1.94
N MET A 197 -2.45 9.24 2.35
CA MET A 197 -2.14 8.24 3.37
C MET A 197 -1.36 7.11 2.71
N ARG A 198 -0.12 6.89 3.16
CA ARG A 198 0.75 5.79 2.74
C ARG A 198 0.73 4.70 3.79
N SER A 199 0.06 3.59 3.50
CA SER A 199 0.10 2.42 4.38
C SER A 199 1.24 1.48 3.99
N ASN A 200 1.98 0.98 4.98
CA ASN A 200 2.95 -0.09 4.76
C ASN A 200 2.79 -1.18 5.80
N CYS A 201 3.23 -2.37 5.43
CA CYS A 201 3.23 -3.57 6.22
C CYS A 201 4.35 -4.47 5.69
N LEU A 202 4.65 -5.58 6.36
CA LEU A 202 5.64 -6.53 5.87
C LEU A 202 5.32 -7.00 4.44
N ASP A 203 4.06 -7.32 4.14
CA ASP A 203 3.65 -7.84 2.83
C ASP A 203 2.74 -6.92 2.02
N CYS A 204 2.24 -5.84 2.61
CA CYS A 204 1.31 -4.88 1.96
C CYS A 204 0.09 -5.54 1.28
N LEU A 205 -0.44 -6.60 1.91
CA LEU A 205 -1.66 -7.31 1.49
C LEU A 205 -2.80 -7.07 2.48
N ASP A 206 -3.02 -8.03 3.39
CA ASP A 206 -4.26 -8.10 4.19
C ASP A 206 -4.40 -6.93 5.18
N ARG A 207 -3.35 -6.62 5.95
CA ARG A 207 -3.35 -5.53 6.95
C ARG A 207 -3.53 -4.16 6.30
N THR A 208 -2.80 -3.90 5.21
CA THR A 208 -2.92 -2.65 4.46
C THR A 208 -4.28 -2.52 3.80
N ASN A 209 -4.84 -3.60 3.22
CA ASN A 209 -6.17 -3.52 2.62
C ASN A 209 -7.21 -3.11 3.65
N ARG A 210 -7.19 -3.68 4.86
CA ARG A 210 -8.14 -3.31 5.92
C ARG A 210 -8.04 -1.83 6.31
N VAL A 211 -6.83 -1.30 6.44
CA VAL A 211 -6.62 0.14 6.73
C VAL A 211 -7.05 1.01 5.55
N GLN A 212 -6.73 0.62 4.32
CA GLN A 212 -7.13 1.37 3.13
C GLN A 212 -8.66 1.39 2.92
N SER A 213 -9.34 0.28 3.19
CA SER A 213 -10.80 0.20 3.20
C SER A 213 -11.40 1.14 4.24
N PHE A 214 -10.84 1.15 5.45
CA PHE A 214 -11.27 2.06 6.51
C PHE A 214 -11.15 3.54 6.08
N LEU A 215 -10.00 3.93 5.52
CA LEU A 215 -9.79 5.29 5.00
C LEU A 215 -10.73 5.66 3.85
N GLY A 216 -11.00 4.71 2.95
CA GLY A 216 -11.93 4.87 1.85
C GLY A 216 -13.37 5.10 2.32
N LEU A 217 -13.80 4.34 3.33
CA LEU A 217 -15.14 4.48 3.95
C LEU A 217 -15.27 5.80 4.73
N ASP A 218 -14.25 6.22 5.49
CA ASP A 218 -14.23 7.53 6.16
C ASP A 218 -14.35 8.67 5.14
N THR A 219 -13.62 8.57 4.02
CA THR A 219 -13.65 9.59 2.96
C THR A 219 -14.98 9.55 2.19
N LEU A 220 -15.58 8.37 2.01
CA LEU A 220 -16.92 8.23 1.41
C LEU A 220 -17.97 9.00 2.22
N MET A 221 -17.91 8.99 3.56
CA MET A 221 -18.82 9.77 4.39
C MET A 221 -18.68 11.28 4.14
N LYS A 222 -17.46 11.78 3.99
CA LYS A 222 -17.19 13.19 3.65
C LYS A 222 -17.67 13.55 2.24
N MET A 223 -17.58 12.62 1.29
CA MET A 223 -18.15 12.78 -0.06
C MET A 223 -19.68 12.82 -0.02
N MET A 224 -20.31 11.98 0.80
CA MET A 224 -21.76 11.96 1.03
C MET A 224 -22.30 13.24 1.64
N GLU A 225 -21.55 13.82 2.58
CA GLU A 225 -21.86 15.13 3.17
C GLU A 225 -21.86 16.20 2.09
N TYR A 226 -20.83 16.24 1.23
CA TYR A 226 -20.76 17.19 0.12
C TYR A 226 -21.89 17.02 -0.91
N ILE A 227 -22.26 15.78 -1.23
CA ILE A 227 -23.39 15.47 -2.12
C ILE A 227 -24.74 15.85 -1.48
N GLY A 228 -24.80 16.01 -0.15
CA GLY A 228 -26.01 16.37 0.57
C GLY A 228 -26.91 15.18 0.93
N VAL A 229 -26.35 13.96 1.00
CA VAL A 229 -27.10 12.72 1.28
C VAL A 229 -26.68 12.01 2.57
N ALA A 230 -25.76 12.58 3.34
CA ALA A 230 -25.26 11.99 4.59
C ALA A 230 -26.36 11.70 5.63
N ASN A 231 -27.45 12.48 5.65
CA ASN A 231 -28.58 12.27 6.56
C ASN A 231 -29.53 11.15 6.09
N ASN A 232 -29.39 10.65 4.86
CA ASN A 232 -30.18 9.55 4.35
C ASN A 232 -29.50 8.21 4.63
N GLY A 233 -29.80 7.63 5.81
CA GLY A 233 -29.18 6.39 6.28
C GLY A 233 -29.30 5.22 5.30
N VAL A 234 -30.39 5.14 4.53
CA VAL A 234 -30.58 4.08 3.53
C VAL A 234 -29.61 4.24 2.35
N ILE A 235 -29.44 5.47 1.85
CA ILE A 235 -28.49 5.76 0.77
C ILE A 235 -27.06 5.51 1.26
N VAL A 236 -26.70 6.05 2.42
CA VAL A 236 -25.38 5.88 3.03
C VAL A 236 -25.05 4.39 3.16
N GLN A 237 -25.95 3.59 3.76
CA GLN A 237 -25.75 2.16 3.93
C GLN A 237 -25.51 1.41 2.61
N ARG A 238 -26.24 1.76 1.54
CA ARG A 238 -26.07 1.13 0.22
C ARG A 238 -24.69 1.39 -0.39
N PHE A 239 -24.21 2.62 -0.31
CA PHE A 239 -22.87 2.97 -0.78
C PHE A 239 -21.78 2.35 0.08
N THR A 240 -21.92 2.40 1.41
CA THR A 240 -20.98 1.77 2.34
C THR A 240 -20.85 0.28 2.02
N ALA A 241 -21.97 -0.45 1.94
CA ALA A 241 -21.96 -1.87 1.62
C ALA A 241 -21.35 -2.16 0.24
N LYS A 242 -21.64 -1.32 -0.77
CA LYS A 242 -21.07 -1.50 -2.11
C LYS A 242 -19.56 -1.26 -2.12
N LEU A 243 -19.09 -0.21 -1.45
CA LEU A 243 -17.68 0.11 -1.38
C LEU A 243 -16.91 -0.95 -0.57
N GLU A 244 -17.48 -1.49 0.51
CA GLU A 244 -16.92 -2.61 1.26
C GLU A 244 -16.73 -3.86 0.39
N GLU A 245 -17.73 -4.21 -0.41
CA GLU A 245 -17.64 -5.31 -1.38
C GLU A 245 -16.50 -5.07 -2.39
N MET A 246 -16.43 -3.86 -2.96
CA MET A 246 -15.38 -3.49 -3.91
C MET A 246 -13.98 -3.56 -3.28
N TRP A 247 -13.82 -3.15 -2.02
CA TRP A 247 -12.55 -3.26 -1.31
C TRP A 247 -12.12 -4.69 -1.01
N LYS A 248 -13.07 -5.58 -0.73
CA LYS A 248 -12.81 -7.01 -0.57
C LYS A 248 -12.32 -7.62 -1.88
N ASP A 249 -12.98 -7.30 -2.98
CA ASP A 249 -12.60 -7.76 -4.31
C ASP A 249 -11.25 -7.20 -4.74
N ASN A 250 -11.01 -5.91 -4.52
CA ASN A 250 -9.73 -5.27 -4.80
C ASN A 250 -8.58 -5.95 -4.03
N GLY A 251 -8.76 -6.19 -2.74
CA GLY A 251 -7.80 -6.91 -1.91
C GLY A 251 -7.50 -8.32 -2.45
N ASN A 252 -8.54 -9.05 -2.88
CA ASN A 252 -8.38 -10.36 -3.50
C ASN A 252 -7.57 -10.30 -4.80
N ARG A 253 -7.86 -9.32 -5.68
CA ARG A 253 -7.16 -9.17 -6.97
C ARG A 253 -5.70 -8.81 -6.79
N ILE A 254 -5.38 -7.87 -5.90
CA ILE A 254 -3.98 -7.50 -5.65
C ILE A 254 -3.21 -8.66 -5.00
N SER A 255 -3.86 -9.40 -4.09
CA SER A 255 -3.26 -10.61 -3.50
C SER A 255 -2.96 -11.67 -4.55
N GLN A 256 -3.82 -11.88 -5.55
CA GLN A 256 -3.57 -12.83 -6.65
C GLN A 256 -2.32 -12.46 -7.44
N ILE A 257 -2.15 -11.17 -7.77
CA ILE A 257 -0.98 -10.68 -8.50
C ILE A 257 0.31 -10.93 -7.73
N TYR A 258 0.32 -10.67 -6.42
CA TYR A 258 1.55 -10.74 -5.63
C TYR A 258 1.85 -12.13 -5.05
N ALA A 259 0.84 -12.80 -4.49
CA ALA A 259 1.00 -14.06 -3.75
C ALA A 259 0.35 -15.28 -4.45
N GLY A 260 -0.20 -15.10 -5.66
CA GLY A 260 -0.83 -16.17 -6.45
C GLY A 260 -2.18 -16.67 -5.93
N THR A 261 -2.59 -16.23 -4.73
CA THR A 261 -3.85 -16.58 -4.08
C THR A 261 -4.65 -15.34 -3.68
N GLY A 262 -5.97 -15.50 -3.49
CA GLY A 262 -6.82 -14.43 -2.94
C GLY A 262 -6.40 -14.01 -1.51
N ALA A 263 -6.97 -12.91 -1.03
CA ALA A 263 -6.68 -12.36 0.30
C ALA A 263 -7.18 -13.29 1.42
N LEU A 264 -6.62 -13.17 2.63
CA LEU A 264 -7.06 -13.94 3.80
C LEU A 264 -8.19 -13.17 4.50
N GLN A 265 -9.42 -13.40 4.03
CA GLN A 265 -10.64 -12.73 4.50
C GLN A 265 -11.87 -13.66 4.43
N GLY A 266 -11.66 -14.98 4.39
CA GLY A 266 -12.69 -16.01 4.25
C GLY A 266 -12.99 -16.73 5.57
N SER A 267 -13.74 -17.83 5.49
CA SER A 267 -13.90 -18.74 6.64
C SER A 267 -12.57 -19.39 6.98
N LYS A 268 -12.37 -19.82 8.24
CA LYS A 268 -11.12 -20.47 8.69
C LYS A 268 -10.64 -21.62 7.78
N LEU A 269 -11.57 -22.36 7.18
CA LEU A 269 -11.28 -23.44 6.23
C LEU A 269 -10.78 -22.91 4.88
N ILE A 270 -11.44 -21.90 4.33
CA ILE A 270 -11.04 -21.26 3.06
C ILE A 270 -9.71 -20.53 3.23
N ASP A 271 -9.52 -19.82 4.35
CA ASP A 271 -8.25 -19.15 4.67
C ASP A 271 -7.14 -20.15 4.94
N GLY A 272 -7.43 -21.29 5.57
CA GLY A 272 -6.50 -22.42 5.71
C GLY A 272 -6.06 -22.98 4.35
N ALA A 273 -7.01 -23.23 3.46
CA ALA A 273 -6.72 -23.69 2.10
C ALA A 273 -5.94 -22.66 1.28
N ARG A 274 -6.29 -21.37 1.37
CA ARG A 274 -5.55 -20.27 0.72
C ARG A 274 -4.15 -20.12 1.30
N SER A 275 -3.96 -20.25 2.60
CA SER A 275 -2.65 -20.21 3.23
C SER A 275 -1.78 -21.39 2.79
N ALA A 276 -2.35 -22.59 2.69
CA ALA A 276 -1.66 -23.78 2.18
C ALA A 276 -1.28 -23.61 0.70
N ALA A 277 -2.22 -23.19 -0.15
CA ALA A 277 -1.98 -22.90 -1.56
C ALA A 277 -0.93 -21.78 -1.74
N ARG A 278 -0.99 -20.73 -0.92
CA ARG A 278 0.00 -19.65 -0.88
C ARG A 278 1.37 -20.19 -0.50
N THR A 279 1.44 -21.11 0.46
CA THR A 279 2.71 -21.76 0.85
C THR A 279 3.28 -22.59 -0.31
N ILE A 280 2.44 -23.37 -1.00
CA ILE A 280 2.87 -24.20 -2.14
C ILE A 280 3.33 -23.33 -3.31
N GLN A 281 2.53 -22.34 -3.72
CA GLN A 281 2.87 -21.46 -4.84
C GLN A 281 4.12 -20.64 -4.54
N ASN A 282 4.21 -20.04 -3.35
CA ASN A 282 5.37 -19.24 -2.97
C ASN A 282 6.65 -20.07 -2.83
N ASN A 283 6.57 -21.36 -2.54
CA ASN A 283 7.74 -22.20 -2.35
C ASN A 283 8.19 -22.90 -3.65
N LEU A 284 7.29 -23.11 -4.62
CA LEU A 284 7.57 -23.93 -5.81
C LEU A 284 7.46 -23.19 -7.14
N LEU A 285 6.64 -22.13 -7.23
CA LEU A 285 6.31 -21.47 -8.51
C LEU A 285 6.72 -19.99 -8.56
N ASP A 286 7.27 -19.47 -7.46
CA ASP A 286 7.61 -18.05 -7.35
C ASP A 286 8.73 -17.65 -8.32
N SER A 287 9.72 -18.52 -8.54
CA SER A 287 10.81 -18.28 -9.50
C SER A 287 10.30 -18.19 -10.94
N SER A 288 9.48 -19.14 -11.38
CA SER A 288 8.91 -19.12 -12.74
C SER A 288 7.97 -17.93 -12.97
N LYS A 289 7.27 -17.51 -11.92
CA LYS A 289 6.43 -16.31 -11.97
C LYS A 289 7.28 -15.04 -12.05
N GLN A 290 8.38 -14.94 -11.29
CA GLN A 290 9.32 -13.82 -11.39
C GLN A 290 9.92 -13.74 -12.79
N GLU A 291 10.38 -14.85 -13.35
CA GLU A 291 10.91 -14.92 -14.72
C GLU A 291 9.89 -14.42 -15.76
N SER A 292 8.61 -14.79 -15.59
CA SER A 292 7.53 -14.32 -16.47
C SER A 292 7.31 -12.80 -16.37
N ILE A 293 7.32 -12.25 -15.16
CA ILE A 293 7.22 -10.79 -14.92
C ILE A 293 8.38 -10.09 -15.61
N ASP A 294 9.58 -10.63 -15.45
CA ASP A 294 10.77 -9.97 -15.96
C ASP A 294 10.86 -10.02 -17.50
N ILE A 295 10.48 -11.15 -18.12
CA ILE A 295 10.35 -11.24 -19.59
C ILE A 295 9.34 -10.21 -20.09
N LEU A 296 8.18 -10.09 -19.43
CA LEU A 296 7.14 -9.15 -19.82
C LEU A 296 7.61 -7.70 -19.74
N LEU A 297 8.35 -7.34 -18.69
CA LEU A 297 8.77 -5.96 -18.45
C LEU A 297 10.06 -5.56 -19.19
N HIS A 298 11.01 -6.49 -19.34
CA HIS A 298 12.37 -6.19 -19.81
C HIS A 298 12.74 -6.89 -21.12
N GLY A 299 11.91 -7.80 -21.62
CA GLY A 299 12.12 -8.50 -22.89
C GLY A 299 13.29 -9.50 -22.89
N ASN A 300 14.00 -9.71 -21.77
CA ASN A 300 15.05 -10.72 -21.64
C ASN A 300 15.23 -11.21 -20.18
N LEU A 301 15.81 -12.41 -20.02
CA LEU A 301 16.08 -13.05 -18.72
C LEU A 301 17.40 -12.60 -18.07
N LEU A 302 18.27 -11.90 -18.81
CA LEU A 302 19.62 -11.54 -18.35
C LEU A 302 19.63 -10.33 -17.40
N ASN A 303 18.50 -9.64 -17.23
CA ASN A 303 18.40 -8.41 -16.45
C ASN A 303 18.02 -8.58 -14.97
N ASN A 304 17.90 -9.81 -14.45
CA ASN A 304 17.01 -10.03 -13.28
C ASN A 304 17.69 -10.41 -11.96
N TYR A 305 18.69 -11.28 -11.95
CA TYR A 305 19.39 -11.61 -10.70
C TYR A 305 20.83 -11.14 -10.70
N LEU A 306 21.65 -11.57 -11.68
CA LEU A 306 23.05 -11.14 -11.77
C LEU A 306 23.18 -9.65 -12.07
N ALA A 307 22.27 -9.07 -12.87
CA ALA A 307 22.22 -7.64 -13.13
C ALA A 307 21.75 -6.83 -11.92
N ALA A 308 20.79 -7.34 -11.14
CA ALA A 308 20.33 -6.69 -9.91
C ALA A 308 21.36 -6.83 -8.77
N LEU A 309 22.01 -8.00 -8.66
CA LEU A 309 23.10 -8.27 -7.73
C LEU A 309 24.33 -7.42 -8.10
N SER A 310 24.71 -7.35 -9.37
CA SER A 310 25.79 -6.46 -9.83
C SER A 310 25.45 -4.99 -9.64
N ARG A 311 24.21 -4.53 -9.89
CA ARG A 311 23.74 -3.18 -9.50
C ARG A 311 23.83 -2.92 -8.01
N SER A 312 23.65 -3.95 -7.19
CA SER A 312 23.71 -3.86 -5.72
C SER A 312 25.11 -3.95 -5.13
N LEU A 313 26.06 -4.55 -5.84
CA LEU A 313 27.42 -4.84 -5.37
C LEU A 313 28.48 -3.97 -6.06
N LEU A 314 28.21 -3.45 -7.25
CA LEU A 314 29.17 -2.69 -8.06
C LEU A 314 28.77 -1.20 -8.15
N PRO A 315 29.75 -0.28 -8.06
CA PRO A 315 29.54 1.13 -8.36
C PRO A 315 29.02 1.33 -9.79
N THR A 316 28.21 2.37 -9.99
CA THR A 316 27.53 2.66 -11.27
C THR A 316 28.50 2.78 -12.46
N SER A 317 29.75 3.20 -12.20
CA SER A 317 30.84 3.31 -13.18
C SER A 317 31.28 1.99 -13.81
N TYR A 318 30.99 0.86 -13.18
CA TYR A 318 31.31 -0.48 -13.72
C TYR A 318 30.16 -1.10 -14.53
N LEU A 319 28.95 -0.55 -14.41
CA LEU A 319 27.73 -1.10 -15.03
C LEU A 319 27.44 -0.46 -16.38
N TYR A 320 27.87 0.79 -16.56
CA TYR A 320 27.83 1.51 -17.81
C TYR A 320 29.27 1.86 -18.12
N GLY A 321 29.96 0.99 -18.89
CA GLY A 321 31.29 1.32 -19.38
C GLY A 321 31.23 2.69 -20.07
N ASN A 322 32.19 3.57 -19.74
CA ASN A 322 32.27 4.92 -20.30
C ASN A 322 32.10 4.86 -21.83
N VAL A 323 30.96 5.36 -22.29
CA VAL A 323 30.76 5.85 -23.65
C VAL A 323 30.34 7.30 -23.51
#